data_AF-A0A352RZG6-F1
#
_entry.id   AF-A0A352RZG6-F1
#
_cell.length_a   1.000
_cell.length_b   1.000
_cell.length_c   1.000
_cell.angle_alpha   90.00
_cell.angle_beta   90.00
_cell.angle_gamma   90.00
#
_symmetry.space_group_name_H-M   'P 1'
#
loop_
_entity.id
_entity.type
_entity.pdbx_description
1 polymer ?
#
loop_
_entity_poly.entity_id
_entity_poly.type
_entity_poly.pdbx_seq_one_letter_code
_entity_poly.pdbx_strand_id
1 'polypeptide(L)'
;GGTPVKTRKASEYNFPAADLKTQADVLRFAAGLEKGATAAYLGVLPSFHNRELAKSAGSILGDEAMHWAVLLSVLGEDPVPGAFVG
;
A
#
# COMPACT_ATOMS: atom_id res chain seq x y z
N GLY A 1 -24.80 4.97 -0.71
CA GLY A 1 -23.38 5.12 -1.13
C GLY A 1 -22.55 5.49 0.08
N GLY A 2 -21.24 5.24 0.05
CA GLY A 2 -20.33 5.66 1.14
C GLY A 2 -19.97 7.14 1.06
N THR A 3 -19.74 7.76 2.21
CA THR A 3 -19.16 9.12 2.28
C THR A 3 -17.64 9.01 2.21
N PRO A 4 -16.97 9.64 1.23
CA PRO A 4 -15.51 9.64 1.16
C PRO A 4 -14.89 10.20 2.44
N VAL A 5 -13.78 9.60 2.87
CA VAL A 5 -12.98 10.16 3.96
C VAL A 5 -12.41 11.51 3.52
N LYS A 6 -12.42 12.50 4.41
CA LYS A 6 -11.80 13.81 4.13
C LYS A 6 -10.29 13.67 4.17
N THR A 7 -9.61 14.23 3.17
CA THR A 7 -8.15 14.33 3.16
C THR A 7 -7.68 15.09 4.40
N ARG A 8 -6.70 14.54 5.10
CA ARG A 8 -6.04 15.19 6.22
C ARG A 8 -4.99 16.18 5.73
N LYS A 9 -4.68 17.21 6.51
CA LYS A 9 -3.52 18.07 6.26
C LYS A 9 -2.23 17.26 6.41
N ALA A 10 -1.18 17.65 5.70
CA ALA A 10 0.14 17.00 5.80
C ALA A 10 0.63 16.90 7.26
N SER A 11 0.42 17.94 8.06
CA SER A 11 0.80 17.99 9.48
C SER A 11 -0.01 17.06 10.40
N GLU A 12 -1.11 16.47 9.92
CA GLU A 12 -1.93 15.51 10.65
C GLU A 12 -1.49 14.05 10.38
N TYR A 13 -0.55 13.85 9.44
CA TYR A 13 0.08 12.55 9.24
C TYR A 13 1.31 12.44 10.14
N ASN A 14 1.30 11.45 11.02
CA ASN A 14 2.41 11.17 11.94
C ASN A 14 3.46 10.30 11.24
N PHE A 15 4.08 10.81 10.18
CA PHE A 15 5.18 10.11 9.53
C PHE A 15 6.41 10.06 10.45
N PRO A 16 7.14 8.93 10.51
CA PRO A 16 8.33 8.78 11.35
C PRO A 16 9.54 9.50 10.72
N ALA A 17 9.38 10.77 10.31
CA ALA A 17 10.40 11.53 9.59
C ALA A 17 11.71 11.67 10.38
N ALA A 18 11.64 11.61 11.71
CA ALA A 18 12.82 11.57 12.56
C ALA A 18 13.66 10.30 12.35
N ASP A 19 13.08 9.19 11.91
CA ASP A 19 13.75 7.90 11.73
C ASP A 19 14.21 7.68 10.27
N LEU A 20 13.79 8.52 9.32
CA LEU A 20 14.15 8.43 7.90
C LEU A 20 15.49 9.12 7.63
N LYS A 21 16.61 8.47 7.96
CA LYS A 21 17.96 9.06 7.87
C LYS A 21 18.70 8.75 6.58
N THR A 22 18.36 7.65 5.93
CA THR A 22 19.00 7.15 4.73
C THR A 22 17.99 6.96 3.60
N GLN A 23 18.49 6.84 2.36
CA GLN A 23 17.64 6.49 1.22
C GLN A 23 16.94 5.13 1.44
N ALA A 24 17.63 4.17 2.07
CA ALA A 24 17.06 2.88 2.39
C ALA A 24 15.91 2.98 3.41
N ASP A 25 15.99 3.90 4.39
CA ASP A 25 14.91 4.11 5.36
C ASP A 25 13.65 4.66 4.66
N VAL A 26 13.82 5.61 3.74
CA VAL A 26 12.72 6.15 2.93
C VAL A 26 12.09 5.07 2.05
N LEU A 27 12.91 4.26 1.38
CA LEU A 27 12.44 3.16 0.54
C LEU A 27 11.70 2.08 1.34
N ARG A 28 12.20 1.71 2.53
CA ARG A 28 11.51 0.76 3.42
C ARG A 28 10.21 1.33 3.98
N PHE A 29 10.19 2.61 4.32
CA PHE A 29 8.96 3.27 4.73
C PHE A 29 7.91 3.26 3.61
N ALA A 30 8.31 3.61 2.38
CA ALA A 30 7.43 3.51 1.21
C ALA A 30 6.95 2.06 0.99
N ALA A 31 7.84 1.07 1.04
CA ALA A 31 7.48 -0.34 0.88
C ALA A 31 6.45 -0.79 1.93
N GLY A 32 6.57 -0.28 3.16
CA GLY A 32 5.58 -0.52 4.22
C GLY A 32 4.21 0.10 3.93
N LEU A 33 4.15 1.29 3.33
CA LEU A 33 2.90 1.91 2.89
C LEU A 33 2.22 1.06 1.81
N GLU A 34 2.97 0.62 0.81
CA GLU A 34 2.42 -0.20 -0.29
C GLU A 34 1.93 -1.55 0.21
N LYS A 35 2.71 -2.24 1.06
CA LYS A 35 2.26 -3.47 1.72
C LYS A 35 0.96 -3.26 2.49
N GLY A 36 0.85 -2.15 3.23
CA GLY A 36 -0.35 -1.79 3.98
C GLY A 36 -1.56 -1.54 3.06
N ALA A 37 -1.36 -0.84 1.95
CA ALA A 37 -2.39 -0.57 0.96
C ALA A 37 -2.86 -1.86 0.25
N THR A 38 -1.93 -2.74 -0.16
CA THR A 38 -2.27 -4.04 -0.73
C THR A 38 -3.14 -4.86 0.23
N ALA A 39 -2.75 -4.93 1.51
CA ALA A 39 -3.52 -5.64 2.53
C ALA A 39 -4.91 -5.02 2.77
N ALA A 40 -5.01 -3.69 2.77
CA ALA A 40 -6.28 -2.98 2.94
C ALA A 40 -7.25 -3.27 1.77
N TYR A 41 -6.77 -3.19 0.52
CA TYR A 41 -7.60 -3.50 -0.64
C TYR A 41 -8.01 -4.97 -0.70
N LEU A 42 -7.11 -5.89 -0.36
CA LEU A 42 -7.45 -7.31 -0.26
C LEU A 42 -8.55 -7.55 0.77
N GLY A 43 -8.45 -6.91 1.94
CA GLY A 43 -9.43 -7.04 3.01
C GLY A 43 -10.81 -6.46 2.67
N VAL A 44 -10.88 -5.36 1.90
CA VAL A 44 -12.17 -4.74 1.54
C VAL A 44 -12.81 -5.34 0.29
N LEU A 45 -12.05 -5.99 -0.58
CA LEU A 45 -12.54 -6.56 -1.85
C LEU A 45 -13.85 -7.37 -1.71
N PRO A 46 -14.01 -8.28 -0.71
CA PRO A 46 -15.24 -9.03 -0.51
C PRO A 46 -16.46 -8.18 -0.13
N SER A 47 -16.25 -6.95 0.34
CA SER A 47 -17.32 -6.04 0.78
C SER A 47 -18.00 -5.31 -0.39
N PHE A 48 -17.43 -5.33 -1.60
CA PHE A 48 -18.02 -4.65 -2.76
C PHE A 48 -19.10 -5.51 -3.43
N HIS A 49 -20.37 -5.09 -3.31
CA HIS A 49 -21.48 -5.72 -4.04
C HIS A 49 -21.55 -5.30 -5.53
N ASN A 50 -20.93 -4.18 -5.90
CA ASN A 50 -20.84 -3.73 -7.28
C ASN A 50 -19.57 -4.29 -7.93
N ARG A 51 -19.73 -5.05 -9.01
CA ARG A 51 -18.62 -5.72 -9.72
C ARG A 51 -17.62 -4.74 -10.32
N GLU A 52 -18.06 -3.59 -10.80
CA GLU A 52 -17.16 -2.56 -11.34
C GLU A 52 -16.32 -1.93 -10.23
N LEU A 53 -16.91 -1.68 -9.05
CA LEU A 53 -16.14 -1.20 -7.90
C LEU A 53 -15.16 -2.25 -7.39
N ALA A 54 -15.55 -3.53 -7.37
CA ALA A 54 -14.65 -4.62 -7.02
C ALA A 54 -13.49 -4.74 -8.03
N LYS A 55 -13.76 -4.56 -9.32
CA LYS A 55 -12.73 -4.54 -10.36
C LYS A 55 -11.77 -3.36 -10.20
N SER A 56 -12.28 -2.16 -9.93
CA SER A 56 -11.43 -0.98 -9.65
C SER A 56 -10.57 -1.20 -8.40
N ALA A 57 -11.15 -1.70 -7.30
CA ALA A 57 -10.41 -2.01 -6.08
C ALA A 57 -9.33 -3.09 -6.31
N GLY A 58 -9.63 -4.12 -7.12
CA GLY A 58 -8.67 -5.17 -7.49
C GLY A 58 -7.54 -4.66 -8.38
N SER A 59 -7.82 -3.69 -9.26
CA SER A 59 -6.79 -3.03 -10.05
C SER A 59 -5.84 -2.22 -9.16
N ILE A 60 -6.36 -1.50 -8.18
CA ILE A 60 -5.53 -0.73 -7.23
C ILE A 60 -4.70 -1.69 -6.38
N LEU A 61 -5.29 -2.78 -5.86
CA LEU A 61 -4.54 -3.83 -5.17
C LEU A 61 -3.33 -4.31 -5.97
N GLY A 62 -3.54 -4.61 -7.26
CA GLY A 62 -2.47 -5.06 -8.14
C GLY A 62 -1.37 -4.02 -8.33
N ASP A 63 -1.74 -2.74 -8.43
CA ASP A 63 -0.80 -1.62 -8.55
C ASP A 63 0.09 -1.49 -7.31
N GLU A 64 -0.51 -1.47 -6.11
CA GLU A 64 0.28 -1.35 -4.87
C GLU A 64 1.17 -2.58 -4.64
N ALA A 65 0.72 -3.77 -5.05
CA ALA A 65 1.55 -4.97 -5.01
C ALA A 65 2.78 -4.86 -5.94
N MET A 66 2.63 -4.26 -7.13
CA MET A 66 3.75 -4.00 -8.04
C MET A 66 4.69 -2.95 -7.46
N HIS A 67 4.17 -1.85 -6.90
CA HIS A 67 4.99 -0.83 -6.24
C HIS A 67 5.81 -1.44 -5.09
N TRP A 68 5.17 -2.27 -4.26
CA TRP A 68 5.85 -2.96 -3.17
C TRP A 68 6.99 -3.85 -3.68
N ALA A 69 6.74 -4.68 -4.70
CA ALA A 69 7.76 -5.55 -5.28
C ALA A 69 8.94 -4.77 -5.86
N VAL A 70 8.67 -3.66 -6.57
CA VAL A 70 9.73 -2.79 -7.12
C VAL A 70 10.58 -2.19 -6.00
N LEU A 71 9.96 -1.71 -4.92
CA LEU A 71 10.69 -1.12 -3.79
C LEU A 71 11.59 -2.15 -3.08
N LEU A 72 11.09 -3.37 -2.86
CA LEU A 72 11.89 -4.47 -2.31
C LEU A 72 13.06 -4.83 -3.24
N SER A 73 12.82 -4.89 -4.55
CA SER A 73 13.87 -5.15 -5.54
C SER A 73 14.97 -4.08 -5.50
N VAL A 74 14.62 -2.80 -5.39
CA VAL A 74 15.60 -1.70 -5.27
C VAL A 74 16.40 -1.80 -3.97
N LEU A 75 15.80 -2.31 -2.89
CA LEU A 75 16.47 -2.57 -1.62
C LEU A 75 17.36 -3.82 -1.63
N GLY A 76 17.34 -4.63 -2.70
CA GLY A 76 18.03 -5.92 -2.76
C GLY A 76 17.36 -7.02 -1.93
N GLU A 77 16.10 -6.83 -1.58
CA GLU A 77 15.26 -7.79 -0.85
C GLU A 77 14.46 -8.67 -1.83
N ASP A 78 13.84 -9.76 -1.36
CA ASP A 78 12.99 -10.62 -2.20
C ASP A 78 11.75 -9.83 -2.67
N PRO A 79 11.54 -9.59 -3.98
CA PRO A 79 10.41 -8.83 -4.49
C PRO A 79 9.04 -9.50 -4.26
N VAL A 80 9.02 -10.81 -4.01
CA VAL A 80 7.79 -11.58 -3.78
C VAL A 80 7.99 -12.50 -2.56
N PRO A 81 8.09 -11.93 -1.35
CA PRO A 81 8.51 -12.64 -0.14
C PRO A 81 7.49 -13.69 0.36
N GLY A 82 6.34 -13.81 -0.30
CA GLY A 82 5.31 -14.79 -0.02
C GLY A 82 4.34 -14.95 -1.18
N ALA A 83 3.73 -16.13 -1.29
CA ALA A 83 2.73 -16.42 -2.32
C ALA A 83 1.39 -15.70 -2.11
N PHE A 84 1.14 -15.22 -0.88
CA PHE A 84 -0.09 -14.55 -0.49
C PHE A 84 0.25 -13.27 0.28
N VAL A 85 -0.61 -12.26 0.13
CA VAL A 85 -0.54 -11.03 0.92
C VAL A 85 -1.43 -11.22 2.15
N GLY A 86 -0.82 -11.27 3.34
CA GLY A 86 -1.50 -11.49 4.63
C GLY A 86 -0.58 -11.25 5.81
#